data_AF-A0A518RCL1-F1
#
_entry.id   AF-A0A518RCL1-F1
#
_cell.length_a   1.000
_cell.length_b   1.000
_cell.length_c   1.000
_cell.angle_alpha   90.00
_cell.angle_beta   90.00
_cell.angle_gamma   90.00
#
_symmetry.space_group_name_H-M   'P 1'
#
loop_
_entity.id
_entity.type
_entity.pdbx_description
1 polymer ?
#
loop_
_entity_poly.entity_id
_entity_poly.type
_entity_poly.pdbx_seq_one_letter_code
_entity_poly.pdbx_strand_id
1 'polypeptide(L)'
;MVGNPKFLSDLYRVEAQVRVTCRGCKATEIWELDALIAEVRRNGGNTDWRAARAAIKCPRHCAAPWIDLASIPFGRQRARRRAHRDALINLALQILREAANRSSREAVGTIEVRLALHVLRPFVSDSRLLAEYWNAATIEPRHPWTSCHLPYRAIAARLIARGASVDEPNRP
;
A
#
# COMPACT_ATOMS: atom_id res chain seq x y z
N MET A 1 3.48 -26.11 13.39
CA MET A 1 3.53 -24.88 14.20
C MET A 1 4.98 -24.50 14.37
N VAL A 2 5.40 -23.33 13.85
CA VAL A 2 6.77 -22.83 14.07
C VAL A 2 6.79 -22.21 15.47
N GLY A 3 7.60 -22.74 16.37
CA GLY A 3 7.75 -22.19 17.72
C GLY A 3 8.23 -20.74 17.69
N ASN A 4 8.14 -20.05 18.83
CA ASN A 4 8.74 -18.72 18.94
C ASN A 4 10.24 -18.79 18.59
N PRO A 5 10.77 -17.80 17.85
CA PRO A 5 12.20 -17.76 17.57
C PRO A 5 12.97 -17.66 18.87
N LYS A 6 14.23 -18.13 18.89
CA LYS A 6 15.08 -18.01 20.06
C LYS A 6 15.63 -16.59 20.15
N PHE A 7 16.10 -16.07 19.03
CA PHE A 7 16.65 -14.71 18.92
C PHE A 7 15.89 -13.87 17.90
N LEU A 8 15.86 -12.55 18.10
CA LEU A 8 15.33 -11.62 17.10
C LEU A 8 16.05 -11.74 15.75
N SER A 9 17.34 -12.06 15.75
CA SER A 9 18.11 -12.28 14.52
C SER A 9 17.62 -13.47 13.69
N ASP A 10 16.96 -14.47 14.29
CA ASP A 10 16.41 -15.61 13.55
C ASP A 10 15.32 -15.18 12.57
N LEU A 11 14.67 -14.04 12.85
CA LEU A 11 13.61 -13.47 12.02
C LEU A 11 14.11 -12.85 10.71
N TYR A 12 15.41 -12.57 10.58
CA TYR A 12 15.98 -12.13 9.29
C TYR A 12 15.82 -13.21 8.22
N ARG A 13 15.92 -14.49 8.57
CA ARG A 13 15.85 -15.62 7.63
C ARG A 13 14.51 -15.71 6.90
N VAL A 14 13.45 -15.20 7.52
CA VAL A 14 12.08 -15.23 7.00
C VAL A 14 11.56 -13.84 6.62
N GLU A 15 12.47 -12.85 6.56
CA GLU A 15 12.14 -11.44 6.31
C GLU A 15 10.93 -10.94 7.13
N ALA A 16 10.85 -11.36 8.39
CA ALA A 16 9.67 -11.11 9.19
C ALA A 16 9.61 -9.65 9.67
N GLN A 17 8.38 -9.14 9.74
CA GLN A 17 8.05 -7.99 10.57
C GLN A 17 7.55 -8.50 11.93
N VAL A 18 7.54 -7.64 12.95
CA VAL A 18 7.07 -8.03 14.28
C VAL A 18 5.90 -7.17 14.66
N ARG A 19 4.77 -7.82 14.99
CA ARG A 19 3.65 -7.15 15.64
C ARG A 19 3.94 -7.03 17.12
N VAL A 20 3.94 -5.79 17.58
CA VAL A 20 4.11 -5.40 18.99
C VAL A 20 2.74 -5.04 19.52
N THR A 21 2.24 -5.79 20.50
CA THR A 21 0.93 -5.56 21.11
C THR A 21 1.09 -5.33 22.61
N CYS A 22 0.66 -4.16 23.09
CA CYS A 22 0.62 -3.88 24.52
C CYS A 22 -0.54 -4.65 25.19
N ARG A 23 -0.27 -5.40 26.26
CA ARG A 23 -1.34 -6.15 26.95
C ARG A 23 -2.31 -5.27 27.72
N GLY A 24 -1.86 -4.11 28.20
CA GLY A 24 -2.68 -3.17 28.98
C GLY A 24 -3.65 -2.40 28.09
N CYS A 25 -3.15 -1.48 27.27
CA CYS A 25 -3.99 -0.62 26.43
C CYS A 25 -4.42 -1.26 25.09
N LYS A 26 -3.98 -2.49 24.78
CA LYS A 26 -4.24 -3.21 23.52
C LYS A 26 -3.72 -2.52 22.26
N ALA A 27 -2.96 -1.43 22.39
CA ALA A 27 -2.31 -0.78 21.25
C ALA A 27 -1.42 -1.78 20.52
N THR A 28 -1.54 -1.79 19.20
CA THR A 28 -0.82 -2.72 18.33
C THR A 28 -0.14 -1.94 17.22
N GLU A 29 1.14 -2.22 17.01
CA GLU A 29 1.93 -1.67 15.90
C GLU A 29 2.72 -2.77 15.20
N ILE A 30 3.06 -2.54 13.94
CA ILE A 30 3.92 -3.43 13.16
C ILE A 30 5.27 -2.74 13.01
N TRP A 31 6.31 -3.39 13.52
CA TRP A 31 7.64 -2.86 13.53
C TRP A 31 8.53 -3.63 12.55
N GLU A 32 9.41 -2.87 11.91
CA GLU A 32 10.56 -3.44 11.21
C GLU A 32 11.52 -4.08 12.23
N LEU A 33 12.12 -5.21 11.84
CA LEU A 33 12.98 -5.98 12.74
C LEU A 33 14.17 -5.14 13.26
N ASP A 34 14.76 -4.32 12.39
CA ASP A 34 15.88 -3.43 12.74
C ASP A 34 15.47 -2.37 13.77
N ALA A 35 14.27 -1.79 13.62
CA ALA A 35 13.72 -0.81 14.55
C ALA A 35 13.44 -1.45 15.92
N LEU A 36 12.91 -2.68 15.92
CA LEU A 36 12.69 -3.46 17.14
C LEU A 36 14.00 -3.77 17.87
N ILE A 37 15.02 -4.25 17.15
CA ILE A 37 16.34 -4.55 17.72
C ILE A 37 16.97 -3.27 18.29
N ALA A 38 16.87 -2.14 17.58
CA ALA A 38 17.38 -0.86 18.04
C ALA A 38 16.66 -0.37 19.31
N GLU A 39 15.34 -0.51 19.41
CA GLU A 39 14.58 -0.18 20.63
C GLU A 39 14.97 -1.07 21.81
N VAL A 40 15.04 -2.38 21.60
CA VAL A 40 15.46 -3.34 22.65
C VAL A 40 16.84 -2.97 23.18
N ARG A 41 17.80 -2.67 22.29
CA ARG A 41 19.14 -2.23 22.66
C ARG A 41 19.14 -0.90 23.41
N ARG A 42 18.34 0.09 22.96
CA ARG A 42 18.20 1.40 23.64
C ARG A 42 17.67 1.26 25.07
N ASN A 43 16.82 0.28 25.32
CA ASN A 43 16.29 -0.01 26.66
C ASN A 43 17.20 -0.97 27.46
N GLY A 44 18.42 -1.26 27.01
CA GLY A 44 19.38 -2.13 27.70
C GLY A 44 19.04 -3.62 27.67
N GLY A 45 18.10 -4.03 26.81
CA GLY A 45 17.67 -5.42 26.69
C GLY A 45 18.56 -6.27 25.77
N ASN A 46 18.47 -7.59 25.94
CA ASN A 46 19.06 -8.57 25.04
C ASN A 46 18.12 -8.87 23.87
N THR A 47 18.67 -9.23 22.71
CA THR A 47 17.94 -9.66 21.51
C THR A 47 17.37 -11.07 21.58
N ASP A 48 17.42 -11.73 22.73
CA ASP A 48 16.64 -12.96 22.99
C ASP A 48 15.14 -12.64 22.93
N TRP A 49 14.35 -13.51 22.29
CA TRP A 49 12.93 -13.24 22.04
C TRP A 49 12.12 -13.01 23.33
N ARG A 50 12.42 -13.75 24.40
CA ARG A 50 11.72 -13.60 25.68
C ARG A 50 12.19 -12.34 26.39
N ALA A 51 13.50 -12.07 26.38
CA ALA A 51 14.05 -10.85 26.98
C ALA A 51 13.55 -9.58 26.30
N ALA A 52 13.45 -9.59 24.97
CA ALA A 52 12.96 -8.46 24.17
C ALA A 52 11.55 -8.01 24.60
N ARG A 53 10.66 -8.94 24.99
CA ARG A 53 9.30 -8.62 25.46
C ARG A 53 9.28 -7.72 26.70
N ALA A 54 10.26 -7.89 27.60
CA ALA A 54 10.39 -7.08 28.80
C ALA A 54 11.09 -5.74 28.55
N ALA A 55 11.91 -5.67 27.49
CA ALA A 55 12.68 -4.47 27.15
C ALA A 55 11.90 -3.45 26.30
N ILE A 56 10.76 -3.82 25.72
CA ILE A 56 9.98 -2.94 24.84
C ILE A 56 8.94 -2.19 25.66
N LYS A 57 8.87 -0.88 25.44
CA LYS A 57 7.83 -0.02 26.03
C LYS A 57 6.56 -0.07 25.20
N CYS A 58 5.44 0.23 25.83
CA CYS A 58 4.18 0.39 25.10
C CYS A 58 4.31 1.47 24.02
N PRO A 59 3.86 1.23 22.77
CA PRO A 59 3.89 2.25 21.72
C PRO A 59 3.08 3.52 22.05
N ARG A 60 2.03 3.38 22.88
CA ARG A 60 1.26 4.51 23.42
C ARG A 60 1.76 5.01 24.77
N HIS A 61 2.96 4.60 25.19
CA HIS A 61 3.58 4.99 26.46
C HIS A 61 2.72 4.75 27.71
N CYS A 62 1.78 3.80 27.69
CA CYS A 62 1.03 3.44 28.90
C CYS A 62 1.91 2.64 29.87
N ALA A 63 1.60 2.69 31.16
CA ALA A 63 2.38 2.05 32.24
C ALA A 63 2.29 0.50 32.29
N ALA A 64 1.73 -0.13 31.26
CA ALA A 64 1.57 -1.58 31.24
C ALA A 64 2.95 -2.28 31.07
N PRO A 65 3.31 -3.22 31.95
CA PRO A 65 4.65 -3.81 31.95
C PRO A 65 4.84 -4.95 30.94
N TRP A 66 3.79 -5.37 30.22
CA TRP A 66 3.82 -6.56 29.39
C TRP A 66 3.49 -6.26 27.93
N ILE A 67 4.43 -6.62 27.05
CA ILE A 67 4.29 -6.56 25.60
C ILE A 67 4.28 -7.98 25.02
N ASP A 68 3.31 -8.23 24.14
CA ASP A 68 3.29 -9.40 23.28
C ASP A 68 4.01 -9.10 21.97
N LEU A 69 4.90 -10.02 21.58
CA LEU A 69 5.54 -10.03 20.27
C LEU A 69 5.01 -11.21 19.47
N ALA A 70 4.57 -10.94 18.25
CA ALA A 70 4.18 -11.93 17.27
C ALA A 70 4.94 -11.69 15.96
N SER A 71 5.62 -12.73 15.45
CA SER A 71 6.29 -12.64 14.16
C SER A 71 5.28 -12.72 13.02
N ILE A 72 5.46 -11.85 12.02
CA ILE A 72 4.73 -11.87 10.75
C ILE A 72 5.73 -12.32 9.69
N PRO A 73 5.76 -13.63 9.36
CA PRO A 73 6.69 -14.14 8.35
C PRO A 73 6.42 -13.50 6.99
N PHE A 74 7.50 -13.20 6.26
CA PHE A 74 7.47 -12.50 4.96
C PHE A 74 6.78 -11.13 5.00
N GLY A 75 6.73 -10.48 6.18
CA GLY A 75 6.13 -9.16 6.35
C GLY A 75 6.75 -8.11 5.42
N ARG A 76 8.09 -8.08 5.33
CA ARG A 76 8.81 -7.16 4.43
C ARG A 76 8.47 -7.42 2.96
N GLN A 77 8.49 -8.68 2.53
CA GLN A 77 8.17 -9.04 1.15
C GLN A 77 6.72 -8.65 0.79
N ARG A 78 5.77 -8.90 1.69
CA ARG A 78 4.36 -8.51 1.50
C ARG A 78 4.19 -6.99 1.46
N ALA A 79 4.85 -6.26 2.35
CA ALA A 79 4.84 -4.80 2.36
C ALA A 79 5.42 -4.22 1.06
N ARG A 80 6.57 -4.74 0.59
CA ARG A 80 7.18 -4.35 -0.70
C ARG A 80 6.25 -4.63 -1.88
N ARG A 81 5.64 -5.82 -1.96
CA ARG A 81 4.68 -6.15 -3.02
C ARG A 81 3.47 -5.22 -3.01
N ARG A 82 2.99 -4.85 -1.81
CA ARG A 82 1.89 -3.89 -1.66
C ARG A 82 2.31 -2.51 -2.14
N ALA A 83 3.44 -1.99 -1.69
CA ALA A 83 3.97 -0.70 -2.12
C ALA A 83 4.20 -0.63 -3.64
N HIS A 84 4.77 -1.69 -4.23
CA HIS A 84 4.95 -1.78 -5.68
C HIS A 84 3.60 -1.77 -6.43
N ARG A 85 2.61 -2.51 -5.93
CA ARG A 85 1.25 -2.50 -6.48
C ARG A 85 0.62 -1.10 -6.39
N ASP A 86 0.73 -0.44 -5.24
CA ASP A 86 0.19 0.90 -5.03
C ASP A 86 0.89 1.92 -5.94
N ALA A 87 2.21 1.82 -6.12
CA ALA A 87 2.97 2.65 -7.05
C ALA A 87 2.51 2.47 -8.52
N LEU A 88 2.29 1.23 -8.96
CA LEU A 88 1.78 0.95 -10.31
C LEU A 88 0.38 1.54 -10.53
N ILE A 89 -0.50 1.44 -9.52
CA ILE A 89 -1.84 2.03 -9.59
C ILE A 89 -1.74 3.55 -9.71
N ASN A 90 -0.93 4.20 -8.88
CA ASN A 90 -0.81 5.66 -8.88
C ASN A 90 -0.15 6.20 -10.15
N LEU A 91 0.87 5.52 -10.67
CA LEU A 91 1.50 5.90 -11.94
C LEU A 91 0.50 5.79 -13.11
N ALA A 92 -0.27 4.69 -13.16
CA ALA A 92 -1.30 4.54 -14.18
C ALA A 92 -2.39 5.62 -14.06
N LEU A 93 -2.86 5.93 -12.85
CA LEU A 93 -3.83 7.01 -12.62
C LEU A 93 -3.28 8.38 -13.00
N GLN A 94 -1.99 8.64 -12.76
CA GLN A 94 -1.35 9.90 -13.16
C GLN A 94 -1.38 10.07 -14.68
N ILE A 95 -1.04 9.03 -15.44
CA ILE A 95 -1.11 9.03 -16.91
C ILE A 95 -2.54 9.30 -17.39
N LEU A 96 -3.54 8.62 -16.81
CA LEU A 96 -4.95 8.85 -17.16
C LEU A 96 -5.41 10.27 -16.81
N ARG A 97 -5.01 10.81 -15.65
CA ARG A 97 -5.35 12.18 -15.25
C ARG A 97 -4.79 13.21 -16.21
N GLU A 98 -3.52 13.05 -16.59
CA GLU A 98 -2.85 13.95 -17.53
C GLU A 98 -3.49 13.86 -18.92
N ALA A 99 -3.82 12.66 -19.38
CA ALA A 99 -4.60 12.46 -20.60
C ALA A 99 -6.00 13.10 -20.50
N ALA A 100 -6.68 12.98 -19.35
CA ALA A 100 -7.98 13.62 -19.14
C ALA A 100 -7.90 15.16 -19.20
N ASN A 101 -6.85 15.77 -18.62
CA ASN A 101 -6.63 17.21 -18.73
C ASN A 101 -6.41 17.67 -20.18
N ARG A 102 -5.68 16.88 -20.98
CA ARG A 102 -5.45 17.14 -22.41
C ARG A 102 -6.64 16.78 -23.30
N SER A 103 -7.59 15.99 -22.78
CA SER A 103 -8.76 15.50 -23.50
C SER A 103 -9.80 16.56 -23.90
N SER A 104 -9.55 17.84 -23.67
CA SER A 104 -10.35 18.92 -24.25
C SER A 104 -9.78 19.42 -25.59
N ARG A 105 -8.49 19.17 -25.87
CA ARG A 105 -7.76 19.79 -27.00
C ARG A 105 -7.33 18.80 -28.07
N GLU A 106 -7.00 17.56 -27.69
CA GLU A 106 -6.41 16.56 -28.61
C GLU A 106 -6.85 15.13 -28.29
N ALA A 107 -6.98 14.27 -29.30
CA ALA A 107 -7.22 12.84 -29.06
C ALA A 107 -6.12 12.27 -28.16
N VAL A 108 -6.50 11.53 -27.12
CA VAL A 108 -5.57 11.01 -26.10
C VAL A 108 -5.52 9.48 -26.09
N GLY A 109 -5.89 8.86 -27.20
CA GLY A 109 -5.83 7.41 -27.42
C GLY A 109 -4.40 6.89 -27.65
N THR A 110 -3.45 7.30 -26.82
CA THR A 110 -2.04 6.95 -26.99
C THR A 110 -1.71 5.56 -26.43
N ILE A 111 -0.53 5.03 -26.76
CA ILE A 111 -0.06 3.73 -26.27
C ILE A 111 0.07 3.75 -24.74
N GLU A 112 0.55 4.86 -24.17
CA GLU A 112 0.70 5.05 -22.73
C GLU A 112 -0.64 4.92 -22.00
N VAL A 113 -1.70 5.53 -22.54
CA VAL A 113 -3.06 5.41 -21.98
C VAL A 113 -3.55 3.98 -22.06
N ARG A 114 -3.32 3.30 -23.19
CA ARG A 114 -3.71 1.88 -23.35
C ARG A 114 -2.98 0.97 -22.36
N LEU A 115 -1.68 1.20 -22.15
CA LEU A 115 -0.87 0.47 -21.18
C LEU A 115 -1.32 0.75 -19.75
N ALA A 116 -1.60 2.01 -19.40
CA ALA A 116 -2.12 2.39 -18.09
C ALA A 116 -3.45 1.67 -17.79
N LEU A 117 -4.40 1.65 -18.74
CA LEU A 117 -5.65 0.90 -18.60
C LEU A 117 -5.42 -0.60 -18.44
N HIS A 118 -4.45 -1.17 -19.17
CA HIS A 118 -4.10 -2.58 -19.04
C HIS A 118 -3.55 -2.92 -17.63
N VAL A 119 -2.68 -2.06 -17.09
CA VAL A 119 -2.14 -2.19 -15.72
C VAL A 119 -3.26 -2.11 -14.67
N LEU A 120 -4.28 -1.28 -14.89
CA LEU A 120 -5.41 -1.12 -13.97
C LEU A 120 -6.44 -2.25 -14.03
N ARG A 121 -6.48 -3.03 -15.12
CA ARG A 121 -7.43 -4.13 -15.33
C ARG A 121 -7.58 -5.10 -14.14
N PRO A 122 -6.50 -5.67 -13.56
CA PRO A 122 -6.61 -6.56 -12.41
C PRO A 122 -7.14 -5.88 -11.14
N PHE A 123 -7.04 -4.55 -11.03
CA PHE A 123 -7.38 -3.81 -9.81
C PHE A 123 -8.81 -3.23 -9.85
N VAL A 124 -9.28 -2.81 -11.01
CA VAL A 124 -10.65 -2.27 -11.18
C VAL A 124 -11.67 -3.41 -11.24
N SER A 125 -11.31 -4.54 -11.87
CA SER A 125 -12.17 -5.69 -12.22
C SER A 125 -13.38 -5.39 -13.12
N ASP A 126 -13.90 -4.16 -13.13
CA ASP A 126 -14.93 -3.71 -14.07
C ASP A 126 -14.29 -3.25 -15.39
N SER A 127 -14.35 -4.12 -16.41
CA SER A 127 -13.82 -3.81 -17.74
C SER A 127 -14.61 -2.72 -18.45
N ARG A 128 -15.87 -2.47 -18.06
CA ARG A 128 -16.71 -1.45 -18.69
C ARG A 128 -16.14 -0.05 -18.45
N LEU A 129 -15.72 0.24 -17.21
CA LEU A 129 -15.11 1.53 -16.86
C LEU A 129 -13.84 1.82 -17.68
N LEU A 130 -13.02 0.79 -17.91
CA LEU A 130 -11.80 0.91 -18.70
C LEU A 130 -12.10 1.12 -20.19
N ALA A 131 -13.13 0.43 -20.71
CA ALA A 131 -13.58 0.60 -22.08
C ALA A 131 -14.22 1.97 -22.31
N GLU A 132 -15.04 2.46 -21.37
CA GLU A 132 -15.63 3.80 -21.40
C GLU A 132 -14.55 4.88 -21.47
N TYR A 133 -13.50 4.75 -20.66
CA TYR A 133 -12.36 5.65 -20.73
C TYR A 133 -11.68 5.60 -22.11
N TRP A 134 -11.37 4.39 -22.61
CA TRP A 134 -10.70 4.23 -23.90
C TRP A 134 -11.52 4.82 -25.04
N ASN A 135 -12.83 4.54 -25.07
CA ASN A 135 -13.73 5.08 -26.07
C ASN A 135 -13.74 6.62 -26.03
N ALA A 136 -13.83 7.22 -24.84
CA ALA A 136 -13.76 8.68 -24.69
C ALA A 136 -12.41 9.26 -25.16
N ALA A 137 -11.31 8.51 -24.98
CA ALA A 137 -9.97 8.92 -25.37
C ALA A 137 -9.77 8.91 -26.90
N THR A 138 -10.44 8.01 -27.62
CA THR A 138 -10.28 7.78 -29.07
C THR A 138 -11.36 8.41 -29.96
N ILE A 139 -12.38 9.09 -29.40
CA ILE A 139 -13.41 9.73 -30.22
C ILE A 139 -12.79 10.82 -31.11
N GLU A 140 -13.05 10.71 -32.41
CA GLU A 140 -12.78 11.72 -33.44
C GLU A 140 -14.04 11.92 -34.31
N PRO A 141 -14.38 13.16 -34.72
CA PRO A 141 -13.75 14.42 -34.31
C PRO A 141 -14.01 14.75 -32.83
N ARG A 142 -13.09 15.47 -32.20
CA ARG A 142 -13.22 15.87 -30.79
C ARG A 142 -14.28 16.96 -30.63
N HIS A 143 -15.28 16.69 -29.81
CA HIS A 143 -16.28 17.67 -29.43
C HIS A 143 -15.96 18.32 -28.08
N PRO A 144 -16.34 19.59 -27.83
CA PRO A 144 -16.07 20.27 -26.56
C PRO A 144 -16.64 19.58 -25.33
N TRP A 145 -17.70 18.78 -25.49
CA TRP A 145 -18.35 18.03 -24.40
C TRP A 145 -17.79 16.60 -24.23
N THR A 146 -16.95 16.12 -25.15
CA THR A 146 -16.26 14.83 -24.97
C THR A 146 -15.05 15.01 -24.08
N SER A 147 -15.12 14.51 -22.84
CA SER A 147 -14.04 14.58 -21.86
C SER A 147 -13.81 13.23 -21.18
N CYS A 148 -12.54 12.92 -20.93
CA CYS A 148 -12.16 11.72 -20.18
C CYS A 148 -12.24 11.92 -18.64
N HIS A 149 -12.66 13.09 -18.14
CA HIS A 149 -12.72 13.36 -16.70
C HIS A 149 -13.74 12.49 -15.95
N LEU A 150 -14.94 12.29 -16.51
CA LEU A 150 -15.96 11.44 -15.90
C LEU A 150 -15.52 9.96 -15.80
N PRO A 151 -15.07 9.31 -16.88
CA PRO A 151 -14.60 7.93 -16.78
C PRO A 151 -13.34 7.82 -15.90
N TYR A 152 -12.45 8.82 -15.90
CA TYR A 152 -11.34 8.88 -14.95
C TYR A 152 -11.81 8.84 -13.48
N ARG A 153 -12.73 9.73 -13.11
CA ARG A 153 -13.29 9.81 -11.75
C ARG A 153 -13.94 8.50 -11.33
N ALA A 154 -14.67 7.86 -12.24
CA ALA A 154 -15.31 6.57 -11.98
C ALA A 154 -14.27 5.46 -11.70
N ILE A 155 -13.18 5.41 -12.47
CA ILE A 155 -12.06 4.47 -12.24
C ILE A 155 -11.41 4.74 -10.88
N ALA A 156 -11.05 5.99 -10.58
CA ALA A 156 -10.40 6.38 -9.32
C ALA A 156 -11.29 6.06 -8.11
N ALA A 157 -12.58 6.43 -8.15
CA ALA A 157 -13.56 6.12 -7.11
C ALA A 157 -13.72 4.60 -6.92
N ARG A 158 -13.74 3.82 -8.00
CA ARG A 158 -13.83 2.35 -7.92
C ARG A 158 -12.60 1.74 -7.25
N LEU A 159 -11.40 2.25 -7.52
CA LEU A 159 -10.17 1.79 -6.88
C LEU A 159 -10.16 2.11 -5.37
N ILE A 160 -10.58 3.32 -5.00
CA ILE A 160 -10.73 3.73 -3.59
C ILE A 160 -11.73 2.83 -2.87
N ALA A 161 -12.90 2.57 -3.48
CA ALA A 161 -13.92 1.69 -2.92
C ALA A 161 -13.44 0.24 -2.70
N ARG A 162 -12.38 -0.19 -3.41
CA ARG A 162 -11.73 -1.49 -3.24
C ARG A 162 -10.53 -1.46 -2.29
N GLY A 163 -10.28 -0.33 -1.64
CA GLY A 163 -9.20 -0.15 -0.67
C GLY A 163 -7.81 -0.02 -1.29
N ALA A 164 -7.71 0.42 -2.56
CA ALA A 164 -6.42 0.81 -3.13
C ALA A 164 -5.93 2.11 -2.50
N SER A 165 -4.61 2.22 -2.27
CA SER A 165 -4.00 3.45 -1.82
C SER A 165 -3.82 4.40 -3.01
N VAL A 166 -4.67 5.43 -3.10
CA VAL A 166 -4.62 6.44 -4.15
C VAL A 166 -4.07 7.76 -3.57
N ASP A 167 -3.02 8.27 -4.19
CA ASP A 167 -2.35 9.52 -3.82
C ASP A 167 -3.30 10.71 -3.99
N GLU A 168 -3.15 11.73 -3.15
CA GLU A 168 -3.97 12.95 -3.17
C GLU A 168 -4.18 13.57 -4.58
N PRO A 169 -3.14 13.75 -5.43
CA PRO A 169 -3.32 14.27 -6.79
C PRO A 169 -4.22 13.40 -7.69
N ASN A 170 -4.35 12.11 -7.38
CA ASN A 170 -5.09 11.14 -8.18
C ASN A 170 -6.51 10.87 -7.62
N ARG A 171 -6.91 11.59 -6.57
CA ARG A 171 -8.27 11.50 -6.05
C ARG A 171 -9.26 12.18 -7.00
N PRO A 172 -10.50 11.67 -7.10
CA PRO A 172 -11.51 12.14 -8.05
C PRO A 172 -11.95 13.60 -7.84
#